data_AF-A0A9D1CDF3-F1
#
_entry.id   AF-A0A9D1CDF3-F1
#
_cell.length_a   1.000
_cell.length_b   1.000
_cell.length_c   1.000
_cell.angle_alpha   90.00
_cell.angle_beta   90.00
_cell.angle_gamma   90.00
#
_symmetry.space_group_name_H-M   'P 1'
#
loop_
_entity.id
_entity.type
_entity.pdbx_description
1 polymer ?
#
loop_
_entity_poly.entity_id
_entity_poly.type
_entity_poly.pdbx_seq_one_letter_code
_entity_poly.pdbx_strand_id
1 'polypeptide(L)'
;YNKKVSEKLFYLVLFASLLFETILIGYQYFVSPEMCKFCMGVYAFLVVIMLLSSRKYFLMVIPIIASVVIALSLLTIPKSEAFIIKDGNYLIQSIDCGHCKKVKTYLNEKSITFSKLDINDIEVKNFATFLDFKTIPILVVKNNKSVQIINGDINIINFFNKENSTIKIKESVIDNSIKSLGSGLLYEEVDDEGCGFASLTKVESNCSQ
;
A
#
# COMPACT_ATOMS: atom_id res chain seq x y z
N TYR A 1 8.04 -41.63 -35.48
CA TYR A 1 8.46 -41.46 -34.08
C TYR A 1 8.54 -39.97 -33.70
N ASN A 2 9.34 -39.15 -34.40
CA ASN A 2 9.51 -37.71 -34.12
C ASN A 2 8.22 -36.87 -34.04
N LYS A 3 7.22 -37.16 -34.89
CA LYS A 3 5.95 -36.42 -34.90
C LYS A 3 5.13 -36.58 -33.62
N LYS A 4 5.09 -37.79 -33.05
CA LYS A 4 4.37 -38.08 -31.78
C LYS A 4 5.09 -37.50 -30.56
N VAL A 5 6.42 -37.42 -30.60
CA VAL A 5 7.22 -36.80 -29.52
C VAL A 5 7.03 -35.28 -29.54
N SER A 6 7.09 -34.66 -30.72
CA SER A 6 6.83 -33.22 -30.89
C SER A 6 5.43 -32.81 -30.44
N GLU A 7 4.42 -33.64 -30.73
CA GLU A 7 3.04 -33.37 -30.32
C GLU A 7 2.87 -33.43 -28.79
N LYS A 8 3.46 -34.43 -28.13
CA LYS A 8 3.42 -34.53 -26.66
C LYS A 8 4.15 -33.37 -25.97
N LEU A 9 5.31 -32.95 -26.50
CA LEU A 9 6.05 -31.81 -25.97
C LEU A 9 5.28 -30.50 -26.14
N PHE A 10 4.61 -30.31 -27.28
CA PHE A 10 3.76 -29.14 -27.52
C PHE A 10 2.65 -29.02 -26.46
N TYR A 11 1.90 -30.10 -26.20
CA TYR A 11 0.85 -30.09 -25.18
C TYR A 11 1.40 -29.90 -23.77
N LEU A 12 2.57 -30.48 -23.45
CA LEU A 12 3.19 -30.31 -22.13
C LEU A 12 3.55 -28.85 -21.87
N VAL A 13 4.20 -28.18 -22.84
CA VAL A 13 4.54 -26.75 -22.72
C VAL A 13 3.27 -25.91 -22.64
N LEU A 14 2.27 -26.19 -23.47
CA LEU A 14 0.99 -25.47 -23.45
C LEU A 14 0.31 -25.59 -22.09
N PHE A 15 0.31 -26.77 -21.47
CA PHE A 15 -0.25 -26.96 -20.13
C PHE A 15 0.53 -26.26 -19.03
N ALA A 16 1.86 -26.34 -19.07
CA ALA A 16 2.71 -25.67 -18.10
C ALA A 16 2.47 -24.15 -18.13
N SER A 17 2.46 -23.56 -19.33
CA SER A 17 2.18 -22.12 -19.50
C SER A 17 0.78 -21.74 -19.04
N LEU A 18 -0.24 -22.54 -19.39
CA LEU A 18 -1.62 -22.27 -18.99
C LEU A 18 -1.77 -22.30 -17.46
N LEU A 19 -1.20 -23.30 -16.79
CA LEU A 19 -1.23 -23.42 -15.33
C LEU A 19 -0.51 -22.26 -14.65
N PHE A 20 0.65 -21.88 -15.17
CA PHE A 20 1.40 -20.74 -14.64
C PHE A 20 0.59 -19.44 -14.73
N GLU A 21 0.00 -19.16 -15.88
CA GLU A 21 -0.87 -17.99 -16.07
C GLU A 21 -2.15 -18.06 -15.20
N THR A 22 -2.75 -19.25 -15.03
CA THR A 22 -3.88 -19.44 -14.09
C THR A 22 -3.50 -19.08 -12.66
N ILE A 23 -2.31 -19.48 -12.20
CA ILE A 23 -1.83 -19.16 -10.85
C ILE A 23 -1.63 -17.65 -10.72
N LEU A 24 -0.98 -17.01 -11.69
CA LEU A 24 -0.75 -15.55 -11.68
C LEU A 24 -2.06 -14.76 -11.72
N ILE A 25 -3.01 -15.14 -12.57
CA ILE A 25 -4.33 -14.50 -12.63
C ILE A 25 -5.13 -14.75 -11.35
N GLY A 26 -5.08 -15.97 -10.81
CA GLY A 26 -5.72 -16.29 -9.53
C GLY A 26 -5.16 -15.42 -8.41
N TYR A 27 -3.84 -15.28 -8.33
CA TYR A 27 -3.20 -14.39 -7.37
C TYR A 27 -3.64 -12.93 -7.56
N GLN A 28 -3.62 -12.40 -8.79
CA GLN A 28 -4.10 -11.05 -9.08
C GLN A 28 -5.57 -10.88 -8.68
N TYR A 29 -6.41 -11.89 -8.91
CA TYR A 29 -7.84 -11.83 -8.61
C TYR A 29 -8.16 -11.78 -7.11
N PHE A 30 -7.43 -12.55 -6.29
CA PHE A 30 -7.69 -12.62 -4.85
C PHE A 30 -6.94 -11.57 -4.03
N VAL A 31 -5.77 -11.13 -4.49
CA VAL A 31 -4.82 -10.35 -3.66
C VAL A 31 -4.74 -8.88 -4.07
N SER A 32 -4.85 -8.57 -5.36
CA SER A 32 -4.57 -7.23 -5.89
C SER A 32 -5.83 -6.54 -6.42
N PRO A 33 -6.06 -5.24 -6.11
CA PRO A 33 -7.18 -4.49 -6.66
C PRO A 33 -7.02 -4.13 -8.15
N GLU A 34 -5.85 -4.35 -8.76
CA GLU A 34 -5.59 -4.04 -10.16
C GLU A 34 -5.34 -5.30 -11.00
N MET A 35 -6.22 -5.53 -11.97
CA MET A 35 -6.10 -6.65 -12.91
C MET A 35 -5.21 -6.26 -14.10
N CYS A 36 -4.17 -7.05 -14.38
CA CYS A 36 -3.27 -6.78 -15.50
C CYS A 36 -3.93 -7.17 -16.84
N LYS A 37 -4.19 -6.16 -17.70
CA LYS A 37 -4.77 -6.37 -19.04
C LYS A 37 -3.90 -7.25 -19.93
N PHE A 38 -2.58 -7.13 -19.81
CA PHE A 38 -1.64 -7.95 -20.59
C PHE A 38 -1.72 -9.43 -20.20
N CYS A 39 -1.74 -9.74 -18.89
CA CYS A 39 -1.86 -11.11 -18.39
C CYS A 39 -3.18 -11.76 -18.84
N MET A 40 -4.30 -11.03 -18.78
CA MET A 40 -5.58 -11.54 -19.31
C MET A 40 -5.50 -11.84 -20.81
N GLY A 41 -4.83 -11.00 -21.59
CA GLY A 41 -4.64 -11.21 -23.02
C GLY A 41 -3.84 -12.46 -23.35
N VAL A 42 -2.70 -12.66 -22.66
CA VAL A 42 -1.86 -13.86 -22.83
C VAL A 42 -2.63 -15.12 -22.44
N TYR A 43 -3.32 -15.09 -21.29
CA TYR A 43 -4.13 -16.23 -20.85
C TYR A 43 -5.26 -16.56 -21.82
N ALA A 44 -6.01 -15.57 -22.30
CA ALA A 44 -7.07 -15.76 -23.29
C ALA A 44 -6.51 -16.37 -24.59
N PHE A 45 -5.35 -15.90 -25.04
CA PHE A 45 -4.67 -16.44 -26.22
C PHE A 45 -4.28 -17.91 -26.04
N LEU A 46 -3.70 -18.29 -24.89
CA LEU A 46 -3.35 -19.68 -24.58
C LEU A 46 -4.60 -20.58 -24.50
N VAL A 47 -5.69 -20.10 -23.89
CA VAL A 47 -6.98 -20.80 -23.85
C VAL A 47 -7.53 -21.02 -25.25
N VAL A 48 -7.45 -20.03 -26.15
CA VAL A 48 -7.89 -20.16 -27.55
C VAL A 48 -7.04 -21.19 -28.30
N ILE A 49 -5.71 -21.15 -28.16
CA ILE A 49 -4.82 -22.15 -28.76
C ILE A 49 -5.20 -23.55 -28.26
N MET A 50 -5.45 -23.70 -26.96
CA MET A 50 -5.86 -24.98 -26.36
C MET A 50 -7.20 -25.48 -26.92
N LEU A 51 -8.17 -24.58 -27.07
CA LEU A 51 -9.50 -24.88 -27.61
C LEU A 51 -9.45 -25.30 -29.08
N LEU A 52 -8.63 -24.63 -29.88
CA LEU A 52 -8.41 -24.95 -31.30
C LEU A 52 -7.58 -26.23 -31.49
N SER A 53 -6.67 -26.52 -30.57
CA SER A 53 -5.76 -27.67 -30.67
C SER A 53 -6.48 -29.00 -30.48
N SER A 54 -7.27 -29.17 -29.41
CA SER A 54 -8.21 -30.30 -29.33
C SER A 54 -9.28 -30.10 -28.25
N ARG A 55 -10.54 -30.40 -28.59
CA ARG A 55 -11.66 -30.36 -27.64
C ARG A 55 -11.57 -31.42 -26.53
N LYS A 56 -10.90 -32.56 -26.80
CA LYS A 56 -10.75 -33.65 -25.81
C LYS A 56 -9.79 -33.27 -24.69
N TYR A 57 -8.62 -32.72 -25.05
CA TYR A 57 -7.65 -32.27 -24.05
C TYR A 57 -8.14 -31.03 -23.30
N PHE A 58 -8.94 -30.17 -23.93
CA PHE A 58 -9.55 -29.01 -23.26
C PHE A 58 -10.44 -29.42 -22.07
N LEU A 59 -11.32 -30.42 -22.25
CA LEU A 59 -12.19 -30.91 -21.17
C LEU A 59 -11.43 -31.51 -20.00
N MET A 60 -10.26 -32.10 -20.24
CA MET A 60 -9.42 -32.69 -19.19
C MET A 60 -8.77 -31.64 -18.28
N VAL A 61 -8.65 -30.39 -18.74
CA VAL A 61 -7.84 -29.34 -18.09
C VAL A 61 -8.67 -28.41 -17.23
N ILE A 62 -9.95 -28.26 -17.56
CA ILE A 62 -10.95 -27.55 -16.75
C ILE A 62 -10.88 -27.95 -15.25
N PRO A 63 -10.90 -29.25 -14.87
CA PRO A 63 -10.85 -29.62 -13.45
C PRO A 63 -9.52 -29.24 -12.78
N ILE A 64 -8.40 -29.24 -13.53
CA ILE A 64 -7.09 -28.86 -12.99
C ILE A 64 -7.07 -27.36 -12.66
N ILE A 65 -7.55 -26.53 -13.58
CA ILE A 65 -7.69 -25.07 -13.38
C ILE A 65 -8.62 -24.79 -12.19
N ALA A 66 -9.78 -25.46 -12.14
CA ALA A 66 -10.73 -25.29 -11.05
C ALA A 66 -10.10 -25.64 -9.69
N SER A 67 -9.33 -26.72 -9.62
CA SER A 67 -8.62 -27.11 -8.40
C SER A 67 -7.62 -26.05 -7.95
N VAL A 68 -6.86 -25.44 -8.87
CA VAL A 68 -5.89 -24.39 -8.55
C VAL A 68 -6.61 -23.14 -8.03
N VAL A 69 -7.72 -22.74 -8.66
CA VAL A 69 -8.50 -21.57 -8.24
C VAL A 69 -9.10 -21.78 -6.85
N ILE A 70 -9.66 -22.96 -6.58
CA ILE A 70 -10.19 -23.30 -5.25
C ILE A 70 -9.06 -23.29 -4.21
N ALA A 71 -7.90 -23.86 -4.53
CA ALA A 71 -6.75 -23.83 -3.64
C ALA A 71 -6.33 -22.39 -3.31
N LEU A 72 -6.19 -21.53 -4.32
CA LEU A 72 -5.85 -20.11 -4.11
C LEU A 72 -6.91 -19.35 -3.31
N SER A 73 -8.18 -19.70 -3.47
CA SER A 73 -9.27 -19.11 -2.68
C SER A 73 -9.21 -19.50 -1.19
N LEU A 74 -8.62 -20.65 -0.86
CA LEU A 74 -8.46 -21.10 0.53
C LEU A 74 -7.21 -20.55 1.20
N LEU A 75 -6.21 -20.12 0.42
CA LEU A 75 -5.10 -19.37 0.98
C LEU A 75 -5.64 -18.02 1.45
N THR A 76 -5.66 -17.81 2.77
CA THR A 76 -5.87 -16.48 3.38
C THR A 76 -4.66 -15.61 3.09
N ILE A 77 -4.59 -15.13 1.84
CA ILE A 77 -3.58 -14.16 1.43
C ILE A 77 -4.07 -12.79 1.92
N PRO A 78 -3.24 -12.02 2.64
CA PRO A 78 -3.60 -10.67 3.05
C PRO A 78 -3.91 -9.84 1.81
N LYS A 79 -5.11 -9.26 1.77
CA LYS A 79 -5.50 -8.34 0.69
C LYS A 79 -4.67 -7.08 0.86
N SER A 80 -3.89 -6.69 -0.13
CA SER A 80 -3.20 -5.40 -0.11
C SER A 80 -4.21 -4.31 -0.48
N GLU A 81 -5.03 -3.89 0.48
CA GLU A 81 -5.85 -2.69 0.30
C GLU A 81 -4.94 -1.47 0.41
N ALA A 82 -5.01 -0.56 -0.56
CA ALA A 82 -4.28 0.69 -0.45
C ALA A 82 -4.85 1.47 0.73
N PHE A 83 -4.04 1.67 1.76
CA PHE A 83 -4.49 2.30 3.00
C PHE A 83 -4.89 3.78 2.84
N ILE A 84 -4.37 4.41 1.78
CA ILE A 84 -4.51 5.84 1.52
C ILE A 84 -5.16 6.03 0.14
N ILE A 85 -6.41 5.61 0.00
CA ILE A 85 -7.17 5.77 -1.25
C ILE A 85 -7.83 7.14 -1.35
N LYS A 86 -8.37 7.65 -0.24
CA LYS A 86 -9.14 8.90 -0.22
C LYS A 86 -8.25 10.08 0.17
N ASP A 87 -8.61 11.25 -0.29
CA ASP A 87 -8.00 12.49 0.21
C ASP A 87 -8.42 12.69 1.67
N GLY A 88 -7.45 13.09 2.49
CA GLY A 88 -7.67 13.24 3.92
C GLY A 88 -6.40 13.11 4.75
N ASN A 89 -6.59 13.28 6.05
CA ASN A 89 -5.53 13.20 7.06
C ASN A 89 -5.55 11.82 7.72
N TYR A 90 -4.42 11.14 7.71
CA TYR A 90 -4.25 9.77 8.15
C TYR A 90 -3.23 9.75 9.29
N LEU A 91 -3.69 9.48 10.52
CA LEU A 91 -2.84 9.49 11.71
C LEU A 91 -2.49 8.06 12.12
N ILE A 92 -1.22 7.71 11.98
CA ILE A 92 -0.63 6.48 12.49
C ILE A 92 -0.30 6.67 13.97
N GLN A 93 -0.92 5.85 14.82
CA GLN A 93 -0.84 5.96 16.26
C GLN A 93 -0.83 4.59 16.95
N SER A 94 -0.45 4.57 18.22
CA SER A 94 -0.63 3.45 19.14
C SER A 94 -1.56 3.90 20.27
N ILE A 95 -2.32 2.96 20.83
CA ILE A 95 -3.26 3.19 21.94
C ILE A 95 -2.52 3.69 23.19
N ASP A 96 -1.31 3.18 23.43
CA ASP A 96 -0.55 3.41 24.66
C ASP A 96 0.43 4.58 24.58
N CYS A 97 0.41 5.37 23.50
CA CYS A 97 1.38 6.46 23.30
C CYS A 97 0.88 7.82 23.80
N GLY A 98 1.65 8.43 24.72
CA GLY A 98 1.40 9.78 25.25
C GLY A 98 1.46 10.88 24.17
N HIS A 99 2.40 10.79 23.23
CA HIS A 99 2.53 11.76 22.13
C HIS A 99 1.35 11.69 21.15
N CYS A 100 0.85 10.48 20.85
CA CYS A 100 -0.36 10.31 20.04
C CYS A 100 -1.59 10.95 20.68
N LYS A 101 -1.70 10.88 22.02
CA LYS A 101 -2.79 11.52 22.75
C LYS A 101 -2.75 13.05 22.61
N LYS A 102 -1.56 13.67 22.68
CA LYS A 102 -1.40 15.12 22.48
C LYS A 102 -1.89 15.58 21.10
N VAL A 103 -1.42 14.91 20.04
CA VAL A 103 -1.82 15.22 18.66
C VAL A 103 -3.32 15.02 18.45
N LYS A 104 -3.88 13.93 18.98
CA LYS A 104 -5.31 13.64 18.88
C LYS A 104 -6.17 14.73 19.55
N THR A 105 -5.77 15.20 20.73
CA THR A 105 -6.46 16.31 21.41
C THR A 105 -6.42 17.57 20.56
N TYR A 106 -5.24 17.93 20.04
CA TYR A 106 -5.05 19.10 19.18
C TYR A 106 -5.92 19.05 17.90
N LEU A 107 -5.93 17.91 17.20
CA LEU A 107 -6.74 17.74 15.99
C LEU A 107 -8.24 17.85 16.27
N ASN A 108 -8.70 17.30 17.40
CA ASN A 108 -10.10 17.40 17.81
C ASN A 108 -10.50 18.84 18.21
N GLU A 109 -9.64 19.55 18.95
CA GLU A 109 -9.87 20.95 19.32
C GLU A 109 -10.00 21.87 18.09
N LYS A 110 -9.23 21.57 17.04
CA LYS A 110 -9.26 22.31 15.77
C LYS A 110 -10.32 21.80 14.78
N SER A 111 -11.15 20.82 15.16
CA SER A 111 -12.14 20.18 14.29
C SER A 111 -11.56 19.63 12.98
N ILE A 112 -10.30 19.19 12.98
CA ILE A 112 -9.66 18.60 11.80
C ILE A 112 -10.13 17.14 11.69
N THR A 113 -10.67 16.76 10.54
CA THR A 113 -11.05 15.37 10.28
C THR A 113 -9.82 14.51 10.01
N PHE A 114 -9.69 13.40 10.73
CA PHE A 114 -8.60 12.44 10.54
C PHE A 114 -9.06 10.99 10.70
N SER A 115 -8.46 10.10 9.91
CA SER A 115 -8.60 8.65 10.01
C SER A 115 -7.52 8.10 10.92
N LYS A 116 -7.90 7.24 11.86
CA LYS A 116 -6.99 6.60 12.81
C LYS A 116 -6.50 5.28 12.25
N LEU A 117 -5.21 5.05 12.41
CA LEU A 117 -4.48 3.92 11.84
C LEU A 117 -3.62 3.35 12.96
N ASP A 118 -3.81 2.09 13.29
CA ASP A 118 -3.08 1.47 14.39
C ASP A 118 -1.72 0.98 13.89
N ILE A 119 -0.64 1.30 14.61
CA ILE A 119 0.69 0.79 14.29
C ILE A 119 0.79 -0.74 14.45
N ASN A 120 -0.15 -1.35 15.18
CA ASN A 120 -0.24 -2.80 15.31
C ASN A 120 -0.76 -3.49 14.04
N ASP A 121 -1.41 -2.75 13.13
CA ASP A 121 -1.82 -3.28 11.84
C ASP A 121 -0.57 -3.56 10.98
N ILE A 122 -0.48 -4.78 10.44
CA ILE A 122 0.70 -5.27 9.69
C ILE A 122 1.05 -4.34 8.53
N GLU A 123 0.05 -3.84 7.80
CA GLU A 123 0.21 -2.96 6.66
C GLU A 123 0.80 -1.60 7.06
N VAL A 124 0.33 -1.04 8.18
CA VAL A 124 0.76 0.25 8.73
C VAL A 124 2.19 0.14 9.27
N LYS A 125 2.48 -0.96 9.96
CA LYS A 125 3.82 -1.27 10.44
C LYS A 125 4.81 -1.42 9.31
N ASN A 126 4.45 -2.14 8.25
CA ASN A 126 5.28 -2.28 7.06
C ASN A 126 5.51 -0.93 6.36
N PHE A 127 4.47 -0.09 6.27
CA PHE A 127 4.60 1.26 5.72
C PHE A 127 5.56 2.14 6.53
N ALA A 128 5.41 2.18 7.86
CA ALA A 128 6.31 2.94 8.73
C ALA A 128 7.76 2.43 8.62
N THR A 129 7.95 1.11 8.61
CA THR A 129 9.27 0.47 8.45
C THR A 129 9.87 0.76 7.08
N PHE A 130 9.08 0.74 6.01
CA PHE A 130 9.54 1.02 4.65
C PHE A 130 10.06 2.46 4.50
N LEU A 131 9.47 3.40 5.22
CA LEU A 131 9.88 4.80 5.24
C LEU A 131 10.96 5.10 6.28
N ASP A 132 11.52 4.07 6.93
CA ASP A 132 12.48 4.14 8.03
C ASP A 132 12.02 5.05 9.19
N PHE A 133 10.70 5.18 9.39
CA PHE A 133 10.18 5.88 10.54
C PHE A 133 10.26 4.99 11.76
N LYS A 134 11.17 5.34 12.66
CA LYS A 134 11.35 4.67 13.94
C LYS A 134 10.32 5.15 14.95
N THR A 135 9.70 6.31 14.77
CA THR A 135 8.89 6.95 15.81
C THR A 135 7.44 7.20 15.38
N ILE A 136 6.52 7.22 16.35
CA ILE A 136 5.14 7.71 16.18
C ILE A 136 4.92 8.92 17.09
N PRO A 137 3.93 9.80 16.81
CA PRO A 137 2.92 9.77 15.74
C PRO A 137 3.44 10.12 14.35
N ILE A 138 2.86 9.50 13.30
CA ILE A 138 3.11 9.85 11.90
C ILE A 138 1.79 10.28 11.27
N LEU A 139 1.77 11.45 10.64
CA LEU A 139 0.63 11.96 9.88
C LEU A 139 0.92 11.87 8.38
N VAL A 140 0.00 11.25 7.64
CA VAL A 140 0.00 11.27 6.19
C VAL A 140 -1.15 12.14 5.70
N VAL A 141 -0.83 13.21 4.99
CA VAL A 141 -1.80 14.13 4.38
C VAL A 141 -1.84 13.82 2.89
N LYS A 142 -2.97 13.31 2.41
CA LYS A 142 -3.19 13.07 0.98
C LYS A 142 -4.12 14.15 0.41
N ASN A 143 -3.60 14.90 -0.56
CA ASN A 143 -4.33 15.93 -1.29
C ASN A 143 -4.22 15.67 -2.80
N ASN A 144 -5.21 14.98 -3.38
CA ASN A 144 -5.28 14.57 -4.78
C ASN A 144 -4.02 13.80 -5.23
N LYS A 145 -3.01 14.53 -5.72
CA LYS A 145 -1.76 14.01 -6.29
C LYS A 145 -0.55 14.19 -5.38
N SER A 146 -0.67 14.95 -4.29
CA SER A 146 0.42 15.12 -3.32
C SER A 146 0.16 14.30 -2.06
N VAL A 147 1.19 13.60 -1.63
CA VAL A 147 1.23 12.91 -0.35
C VAL A 147 2.34 13.56 0.46
N GLN A 148 1.99 14.10 1.62
CA GLN A 148 2.94 14.66 2.57
C GLN A 148 2.94 13.79 3.81
N ILE A 149 4.13 13.47 4.31
CA ILE A 149 4.30 12.60 5.48
C ILE A 149 5.08 13.40 6.52
N ILE A 150 4.53 13.48 7.72
CA ILE A 150 5.03 14.31 8.80
C ILE A 150 5.19 13.41 10.02
N ASN A 151 6.39 13.33 10.57
CA ASN A 151 6.69 12.53 11.76
C ASN A 151 6.89 13.46 12.96
N GLY A 152 6.37 13.05 14.13
CA GLY A 152 6.53 13.74 15.41
C GLY A 152 5.34 14.62 15.77
N ASP A 153 5.03 14.70 17.06
CA ASP A 153 3.89 15.48 17.57
C ASP A 153 4.05 16.99 17.34
N ILE A 154 5.25 17.53 17.59
CA ILE A 154 5.57 18.95 17.38
C ILE A 154 5.41 19.33 15.90
N ASN A 155 5.96 18.52 14.99
CA ASN A 155 5.93 18.78 13.55
C ASN A 155 4.51 18.74 13.00
N ILE A 156 3.69 17.79 13.46
CA ILE A 156 2.27 17.69 13.09
C ILE A 156 1.50 18.93 13.54
N ILE A 157 1.72 19.38 14.78
CA ILE A 157 1.04 20.58 15.30
C ILE A 157 1.47 21.83 14.51
N ASN A 158 2.77 21.96 14.23
CA ASN A 158 3.33 23.09 13.48
C ASN A 158 2.82 23.14 12.04
N PHE A 159 2.64 21.98 11.38
CA PHE A 159 2.09 21.89 10.03
C PHE A 159 0.73 22.60 9.92
N PHE A 160 -0.22 22.24 10.79
CA PHE A 160 -1.55 22.85 10.78
C PHE A 160 -1.56 24.29 11.30
N ASN A 161 -0.62 24.67 12.18
CA ASN A 161 -0.48 26.06 12.60
C ASN A 161 -0.02 26.95 11.43
N LYS A 162 0.92 26.47 10.62
CA LYS A 162 1.43 27.20 9.44
C LYS A 162 0.37 27.33 8.35
N GLU A 163 -0.40 26.27 8.10
CA GLU A 163 -1.51 26.29 7.14
C GLU A 163 -2.62 27.26 7.55
N ASN A 164 -2.99 27.31 8.83
CA ASN A 164 -3.94 28.29 9.36
C ASN A 164 -3.40 29.74 9.32
N SER A 165 -2.09 29.91 9.46
CA SER A 165 -1.45 31.23 9.40
C SER A 165 -1.41 31.77 7.97
N THR A 166 -1.28 30.90 6.95
CA THR A 166 -1.37 31.30 5.54
C THR A 166 -2.77 31.74 5.09
N ILE A 167 -3.84 31.32 5.80
CA ILE A 167 -5.21 31.75 5.50
C ILE A 167 -5.50 33.15 6.08
N LYS A 168 -4.77 33.59 7.12
CA LYS A 168 -4.94 34.92 7.73
C LYS A 168 -4.13 36.05 7.07
N ILE A 169 -3.28 35.75 6.08
CA ILE A 169 -2.48 36.74 5.34
C ILE A 169 -2.86 36.72 3.86
N LYS A 170 -4.14 36.93 3.55
CA LYS A 170 -4.60 37.26 2.19
C LYS A 170 -5.67 38.35 2.23
N GLU A 171 -5.39 39.42 2.97
CA GLU A 171 -6.00 40.72 2.71
C GLU A 171 -5.03 41.82 3.12
N SER A 172 -3.97 42.00 2.33
CA SER A 172 -3.41 43.30 1.95
C SER A 172 -2.03 43.14 1.30
N VAL A 173 -1.87 43.89 0.21
CA VAL A 173 -0.63 44.25 -0.49
C VAL A 173 -0.06 43.24 -1.49
N ILE A 174 -0.29 43.60 -2.75
CA ILE A 174 0.42 43.19 -3.96
C ILE A 174 1.90 43.56 -3.81
N ASP A 175 2.83 42.60 -3.97
CA ASP A 175 3.94 42.81 -4.90
C ASP A 175 4.58 41.50 -5.40
N ASN A 176 5.00 41.56 -6.65
CA ASN A 176 5.51 40.47 -7.46
C ASN A 176 6.89 39.98 -7.01
N SER A 177 7.09 38.66 -6.94
CA SER A 177 8.36 38.01 -7.33
C SER A 177 8.18 36.50 -7.45
N ILE A 178 8.14 36.03 -8.70
CA ILE A 178 8.24 34.63 -9.09
C ILE A 178 9.65 34.14 -8.78
N LYS A 179 9.78 33.13 -7.91
CA LYS A 179 10.85 32.12 -8.02
C LYS A 179 10.26 30.73 -7.77
N SER A 180 10.01 30.06 -8.89
CA SER A 180 10.00 28.61 -9.04
C SER A 180 11.21 28.01 -8.32
N LEU A 181 10.99 27.13 -7.34
CA LEU A 181 11.99 26.17 -6.91
C LEU A 181 11.29 24.90 -6.41
N GLY A 182 11.78 23.77 -6.93
CA GLY A 182 11.07 22.52 -7.01
C GLY A 182 10.78 21.81 -5.69
N SER A 183 10.00 20.76 -5.86
CA SER A 183 9.68 19.71 -4.90
C SER A 183 10.94 19.08 -4.32
N GLY A 184 11.54 19.77 -3.34
CA GLY A 184 12.51 19.23 -2.42
C GLY A 184 11.76 18.64 -1.23
N LEU A 185 11.80 17.32 -1.13
CA LEU A 185 11.47 16.56 0.07
C LEU A 185 12.38 17.06 1.21
N LEU A 186 11.92 18.05 1.98
CA LEU A 186 12.68 18.60 3.10
C LEU A 186 12.51 17.69 4.32
N TYR A 187 13.47 16.78 4.48
CA TYR A 187 13.84 16.25 5.79
C TYR A 187 14.62 17.35 6.51
N GLU A 188 13.96 18.04 7.45
CA GLU A 188 14.67 18.72 8.53
C GLU A 188 14.94 17.66 9.61
N GLU A 189 16.18 17.21 9.72
CA GLU A 189 16.67 16.47 10.89
C GLU A 189 16.68 17.44 12.07
N VAL A 190 15.59 17.42 12.84
CA VAL A 190 15.58 17.87 14.22
C VAL A 190 15.52 16.60 15.05
N ASP A 191 16.63 16.27 15.70
CA ASP A 191 16.72 15.23 16.71
C ASP A 191 15.75 15.57 17.85
N ASP A 192 14.56 14.99 17.85
CA ASP A 192 13.63 15.07 18.97
C ASP A 192 12.92 13.72 19.17
N GLU A 193 13.10 13.18 20.37
CA GLU A 193 12.83 11.82 20.81
C GLU A 193 11.33 11.44 20.69
N GLY A 194 10.93 10.88 19.56
CA GLY A 194 9.69 10.12 19.44
C GLY A 194 9.84 8.69 19.99
N CYS A 195 8.72 8.04 20.34
CA CYS A 195 8.75 6.65 20.81
C CYS A 195 9.14 5.69 19.68
N GLY A 196 10.32 5.05 19.82
CA GLY A 196 10.89 4.09 18.87
C GLY A 196 10.12 2.76 18.73
N PHE A 197 9.90 2.26 17.51
CA PHE A 197 9.42 0.91 17.18
C PHE A 197 10.52 0.07 16.55
N ALA A 198 11.70 0.00 17.15
CA ALA A 198 12.78 -0.86 16.66
C ALA A 198 12.87 -2.15 17.49
N SER A 199 12.57 -3.25 16.79
CA SER A 199 13.01 -4.64 17.03
C SER A 199 12.39 -5.46 18.18
N LEU A 200 11.80 -6.59 17.77
CA LEU A 200 11.34 -7.71 18.58
C LEU A 200 12.51 -8.29 19.41
N THR A 201 12.56 -8.01 20.72
CA THR A 201 12.96 -8.97 21.78
C THR A 201 12.93 -8.39 23.19
N LYS A 202 12.80 -7.07 23.37
CA LYS A 202 12.53 -6.47 24.69
C LYS A 202 11.55 -5.31 24.54
N VAL A 203 10.37 -5.49 25.11
CA VAL A 203 9.56 -4.37 25.58
C VAL A 203 10.36 -3.75 26.74
N GLU A 204 11.13 -2.71 26.47
CA GLU A 204 11.69 -1.88 27.53
C GLU A 204 10.60 -0.96 28.07
N SER A 205 10.26 -1.20 29.32
CA SER A 205 9.16 -0.61 30.08
C SER A 205 9.48 0.78 30.64
N ASN A 206 10.30 1.59 29.96
CA ASN A 206 10.75 2.88 30.48
C ASN A 206 10.38 4.03 29.53
N CYS A 207 9.08 4.19 29.29
CA CYS A 207 8.51 5.48 28.90
C CYS A 207 7.78 6.07 30.10
N SER A 208 8.54 6.37 31.16
CA SER A 208 8.10 7.22 32.28
C SER A 208 9.30 7.75 33.04
N GLN A 209 9.79 8.92 32.63
CA GLN A 209 9.97 10.07 33.51
C GLN A 209 10.09 11.35 32.71
#